data_AF-A0A015K1Y7-F1
#
_entry.id   AF-A0A015K1Y7-F1
#
_cell.length_a   1.000
_cell.length_b   1.000
_cell.length_c   1.000
_cell.angle_alpha   90.00
_cell.angle_beta   90.00
_cell.angle_gamma   90.00
#
_symmetry.space_group_name_H-M   'P 1'
#
loop_
_entity.id
_entity.type
_entity.pdbx_description
1 polymer ?
#
loop_
_entity_poly.entity_id
_entity_poly.type
_entity_poly.pdbx_seq_one_letter_code
_entity_poly.pdbx_strand_id
1 'polypeptide(L)'
;MVQKNHGPCSVQNCNNQVTRFRQFTSLAYEKAQKKGTYEAHTYLRIGQQLCHSHYMSIVEPYHTQKSEVPFFLEPDKENSNQSKSYSFAEQVTMLTKVLYEQRGNLELNPTYFKQMIEKADPHLQGLFDKLVKALVPDNRSAYNKVKARKTIMSLCYIMAGMRNKFVNDFKLEVGLHLSASGANTCCN
;
A
#
# COMPACT_ATOMS: atom_id res chain seq x y z
N MET A 1 7.26 -17.88 30.87
CA MET A 1 6.13 -18.22 29.96
C MET A 1 5.21 -17.01 29.87
N VAL A 2 4.89 -16.50 28.69
CA VAL A 2 3.91 -15.40 28.55
C VAL A 2 2.53 -15.98 28.84
N GLN A 3 1.88 -15.50 29.89
CA GLN A 3 0.54 -15.96 30.27
C GLN A 3 -0.44 -15.66 29.13
N LYS A 4 -1.13 -16.69 28.63
CA LYS A 4 -2.12 -16.52 27.57
C LYS A 4 -3.33 -15.80 28.16
N ASN A 5 -3.86 -14.82 27.43
CA ASN A 5 -5.08 -14.11 27.81
C ASN A 5 -6.28 -14.97 27.40
N HIS A 6 -7.15 -15.30 28.35
CA HIS A 6 -8.27 -16.23 28.16
C HIS A 6 -9.65 -15.54 28.05
N GLY A 7 -9.69 -14.22 28.10
CA GLY A 7 -10.93 -13.44 28.15
C GLY A 7 -11.52 -13.41 29.56
N PRO A 8 -12.76 -12.90 29.73
CA PRO A 8 -13.64 -12.35 28.70
C PRO A 8 -13.25 -10.93 28.27
N CYS A 9 -13.88 -10.43 27.21
CA CYS A 9 -13.75 -9.03 26.82
C CYS A 9 -14.51 -8.11 27.78
N SER A 10 -13.85 -7.09 28.32
CA SER A 10 -14.44 -6.16 29.29
C SER A 10 -15.27 -5.01 28.69
N VAL A 11 -15.38 -4.92 27.36
CA VAL A 11 -16.30 -4.00 26.68
C VAL A 11 -17.76 -4.41 26.93
N GLN A 12 -18.59 -3.45 27.30
CA GLN A 12 -20.03 -3.67 27.52
C GLN A 12 -20.71 -4.17 26.24
N ASN A 13 -21.66 -5.12 26.38
CA ASN A 13 -22.40 -5.73 25.26
C ASN A 13 -21.51 -6.44 24.20
N CYS A 14 -20.34 -6.94 24.62
CA CYS A 14 -19.48 -7.71 23.73
C CYS A 14 -20.04 -9.13 23.48
N ASN A 15 -20.62 -9.34 22.30
CA ASN A 15 -21.11 -10.66 21.85
C ASN A 15 -20.10 -11.45 21.00
N ASN A 16 -18.84 -11.00 20.94
CA ASN A 16 -17.81 -11.64 20.11
C ASN A 16 -17.33 -12.97 20.72
N GLN A 17 -17.59 -14.07 20.02
CA GLN A 17 -17.11 -15.43 20.34
C GLN A 17 -15.65 -15.63 19.87
N VAL A 18 -14.73 -14.75 20.26
CA VAL A 18 -13.33 -14.79 19.79
C VAL A 18 -12.40 -15.48 20.79
N THR A 19 -11.33 -16.09 20.26
CA THR A 19 -10.31 -16.80 21.04
C THR A 19 -9.06 -15.96 21.36
N ARG A 20 -8.95 -14.75 20.80
CA ARG A 20 -7.77 -13.88 20.96
C ARG A 20 -8.09 -12.64 21.77
N PHE A 21 -7.51 -12.58 22.96
CA PHE A 21 -7.62 -11.46 23.89
C PHE A 21 -6.31 -10.72 24.06
N ARG A 22 -6.41 -9.42 24.32
CA ARG A 22 -5.29 -8.52 24.60
C ARG A 22 -5.55 -7.82 25.92
N GLN A 23 -4.52 -7.74 26.75
CA GLN A 23 -4.61 -6.98 27.98
C GLN A 23 -4.60 -5.48 27.67
N PHE A 24 -5.48 -4.73 28.33
CA PHE A 24 -5.50 -3.29 28.32
C PHE A 24 -4.40 -2.80 29.28
N THR A 25 -3.20 -2.61 28.75
CA THR A 25 -2.02 -2.18 29.51
C THR A 25 -2.03 -0.66 29.73
N SER A 26 -1.16 -0.14 30.60
CA SER A 26 -0.97 1.30 30.78
C SER A 26 -0.63 2.00 29.45
N LEU A 27 0.18 1.37 28.61
CA LEU A 27 0.49 1.86 27.26
C LEU A 27 -0.75 1.92 26.36
N ALA A 28 -1.64 0.92 26.45
CA ALA A 28 -2.88 0.89 25.68
C ALA A 28 -3.85 2.00 26.14
N TYR A 29 -3.90 2.27 27.44
CA TYR A 29 -4.65 3.37 28.04
C TYR A 29 -4.15 4.73 27.56
N GLU A 30 -2.85 5.01 27.65
CA GLU A 30 -2.26 6.26 27.16
C GLU A 30 -2.53 6.48 25.66
N LYS A 31 -2.46 5.42 24.85
CA LYS A 31 -2.79 5.49 23.43
C LYS A 31 -4.25 5.85 23.19
N ALA A 32 -5.18 5.24 23.92
CA ALA A 32 -6.60 5.54 23.80
C ALA A 32 -6.92 6.98 24.24
N GLN A 33 -6.24 7.49 25.27
CA GLN A 33 -6.36 8.89 25.69
C GLN A 33 -5.84 9.86 24.63
N LYS A 34 -4.62 9.63 24.10
CA LYS A 34 -4.03 10.48 23.04
C LYS A 34 -4.90 10.55 21.78
N LYS A 35 -5.65 9.48 21.49
CA LYS A 35 -6.55 9.37 20.33
C LYS A 35 -7.99 9.79 20.63
N GLY A 36 -8.32 10.18 21.87
CA GLY A 36 -9.67 10.60 22.27
C GLY A 36 -10.72 9.48 22.33
N THR A 37 -10.35 8.23 22.10
CA THR A 37 -11.30 7.08 22.08
C THR A 37 -11.66 6.58 23.48
N TYR A 38 -10.88 6.97 24.49
CA TYR A 38 -11.10 6.54 25.87
C TYR A 38 -12.34 7.17 26.51
N GLU A 39 -12.79 8.34 26.05
CA GLU A 39 -13.96 9.04 26.61
C GLU A 39 -15.25 8.21 26.53
N ALA A 40 -15.42 7.43 25.46
CA ALA A 40 -16.53 6.51 25.30
C ALA A 40 -16.38 5.19 26.09
N HIS A 41 -15.22 4.98 26.72
CA HIS A 41 -14.85 3.71 27.38
C HIS A 41 -14.23 3.92 28.77
N THR A 42 -14.69 4.95 29.51
CA THR A 42 -14.17 5.33 30.83
C THR A 42 -14.29 4.23 31.90
N TYR A 43 -15.13 3.23 31.66
CA TYR A 43 -15.31 2.07 32.51
C TYR A 43 -14.18 1.03 32.39
N LEU A 44 -13.32 1.12 31.37
CA LEU A 44 -12.21 0.19 31.17
C LEU A 44 -11.05 0.48 32.12
N ARG A 45 -10.55 -0.56 32.79
CA ARG A 45 -9.44 -0.46 33.74
C ARG A 45 -8.19 -1.15 33.22
N ILE A 46 -7.02 -0.59 33.55
CA ILE A 46 -5.74 -1.22 33.25
C ILE A 46 -5.70 -2.63 33.87
N GLY A 47 -5.24 -3.59 33.07
CA GLY A 47 -5.16 -5.01 33.45
C GLY A 47 -6.34 -5.85 32.95
N GLN A 48 -7.44 -5.21 32.52
CA GLN A 48 -8.58 -5.91 31.91
C GLN A 48 -8.24 -6.47 30.53
N GLN A 49 -9.07 -7.39 30.04
CA GLN A 49 -8.86 -8.03 28.74
C GLN A 49 -9.90 -7.55 27.74
N LEU A 50 -9.47 -7.32 26.51
CA LEU A 50 -10.32 -6.92 25.39
C LEU A 50 -10.18 -7.97 24.30
N CYS A 51 -11.28 -8.29 23.62
CA CYS A 51 -11.18 -9.04 22.38
C CYS A 51 -10.35 -8.24 21.36
N HIS A 52 -9.75 -8.94 20.40
CA HIS A 52 -8.89 -8.28 19.42
C HIS A 52 -9.60 -7.13 18.68
N SER A 53 -10.87 -7.29 18.31
CA SER A 53 -11.67 -6.27 17.62
C SER A 53 -11.83 -5.00 18.45
N HIS A 54 -12.29 -5.13 19.71
CA HIS A 54 -12.44 -3.98 20.61
C HIS A 54 -11.11 -3.34 20.99
N TYR A 55 -10.06 -4.15 21.18
CA TYR A 55 -8.72 -3.62 21.42
C TYR A 55 -8.28 -2.74 20.24
N MET A 56 -8.51 -3.18 19.00
CA MET A 56 -8.22 -2.36 17.83
C MET A 56 -9.09 -1.11 17.82
N SER A 57 -10.42 -1.21 17.97
CA SER A 57 -11.27 0.00 17.90
C SER A 57 -10.95 1.06 18.96
N ILE A 58 -10.48 0.65 20.15
CA ILE A 58 -10.20 1.56 21.26
C ILE A 58 -8.75 2.07 21.24
N VAL A 59 -7.77 1.17 21.06
CA VAL A 59 -6.35 1.51 21.24
C VAL A 59 -5.67 1.85 19.91
N GLU A 60 -6.06 1.11 18.86
CA GLU A 60 -5.54 1.26 17.51
C GLU A 60 -6.69 1.49 16.53
N PRO A 61 -7.57 2.51 16.75
CA PRO A 61 -8.67 2.78 15.85
C PRO A 61 -8.06 2.90 14.47
N TYR A 62 -8.48 2.01 13.57
CA TYR A 62 -7.95 1.96 12.22
C TYR A 62 -7.99 3.39 11.68
N HIS A 63 -6.82 3.95 11.31
CA HIS A 63 -6.76 5.16 10.50
C HIS A 63 -7.21 4.82 9.08
N THR A 64 -8.40 4.27 8.91
CA THR A 64 -9.15 4.55 7.71
C THR A 64 -9.54 6.01 7.84
N GLN A 65 -8.76 6.90 7.25
CA GLN A 65 -9.40 7.93 6.44
C GLN A 65 -10.30 7.15 5.47
N LYS A 66 -11.53 6.89 5.90
CA LYS A 66 -12.61 6.54 4.99
C LYS A 66 -12.78 7.78 4.15
N SER A 67 -12.03 7.85 3.06
CA SER A 67 -12.65 8.35 1.85
C SER A 67 -13.77 7.36 1.59
N GLU A 68 -14.97 7.72 2.01
CA GLU A 68 -16.16 7.25 1.33
C GLU A 68 -15.97 7.73 -0.11
N VAL A 69 -15.33 6.90 -0.93
CA VAL A 69 -15.52 6.95 -2.37
C VAL A 69 -16.65 5.96 -2.56
N PRO A 70 -17.90 6.43 -2.75
CA PRO A 70 -18.93 5.56 -3.22
C PRO A 70 -18.44 4.92 -4.52
N PHE A 71 -18.35 3.60 -4.51
CA PHE A 71 -18.16 2.79 -5.70
C PHE A 71 -19.45 2.88 -6.51
N PHE A 72 -19.63 3.99 -7.25
CA PHE A 72 -20.62 4.06 -8.31
C PHE A 72 -19.92 3.61 -9.60
N LEU A 73 -20.14 2.33 -9.93
CA LEU A 73 -20.13 1.91 -11.32
C LEU A 73 -21.43 2.44 -11.93
N GLU A 74 -21.38 3.58 -12.61
CA GLU A 74 -22.35 3.87 -13.67
C GLU A 74 -21.61 4.21 -14.97
N PRO A 75 -22.05 3.63 -16.11
CA PRO A 75 -21.40 3.80 -17.39
C PRO A 75 -21.99 4.98 -18.13
N ASP A 76 -21.46 6.18 -17.92
CA ASP A 76 -21.88 7.32 -18.72
C ASP A 76 -20.95 7.51 -19.92
N LYS A 77 -21.49 7.10 -21.07
CA LYS A 77 -21.19 7.72 -22.35
C LYS A 77 -21.43 9.22 -22.20
N GLU A 78 -20.43 10.04 -22.46
CA GLU A 78 -20.53 11.09 -23.48
C GLU A 78 -19.20 11.82 -23.68
N ASN A 79 -19.10 12.31 -24.91
CA ASN A 79 -17.93 12.76 -25.62
C ASN A 79 -17.82 14.29 -25.47
N SER A 80 -16.73 14.81 -24.90
CA SER A 80 -16.27 16.18 -25.17
C SER A 80 -14.85 16.39 -24.65
N ASN A 81 -14.04 17.05 -25.48
CA ASN A 81 -12.62 17.33 -25.31
C ASN A 81 -12.34 18.27 -24.13
N GLN A 82 -12.42 17.74 -22.91
CA GLN A 82 -11.85 18.35 -21.72
C GLN A 82 -10.63 17.51 -21.32
N SER A 83 -9.48 18.14 -21.13
CA SER A 83 -8.30 17.52 -20.54
C SER A 83 -8.65 17.02 -19.13
N LYS A 84 -9.22 15.82 -19.03
CA LYS A 84 -9.50 15.15 -17.75
C LYS A 84 -8.16 15.01 -17.03
N SER A 85 -8.00 15.78 -15.97
CA SER A 85 -6.84 15.66 -15.08
C SER A 85 -7.04 14.44 -14.21
N TYR A 86 -6.36 13.35 -14.54
CA TYR A 86 -6.41 12.12 -13.76
C TYR A 86 -5.72 12.30 -12.42
N SER A 87 -6.34 11.83 -11.35
CA SER A 87 -5.72 11.70 -10.04
C SER A 87 -4.50 10.77 -10.11
N PHE A 88 -3.62 10.88 -9.12
CA PHE A 88 -2.46 9.98 -9.02
C PHE A 88 -2.89 8.50 -8.92
N ALA A 89 -3.98 8.21 -8.20
CA ALA A 89 -4.48 6.85 -8.05
C ALA A 89 -4.97 6.26 -9.39
N GLU A 90 -5.65 7.06 -10.22
CA GLU A 90 -6.08 6.65 -11.57
C GLU A 90 -4.89 6.40 -12.48
N GLN A 91 -3.88 7.29 -12.46
CA GLN A 91 -2.64 7.10 -13.22
C GLN A 91 -1.89 5.82 -12.79
N VAL A 92 -1.86 5.51 -11.49
CA VAL A 92 -1.28 4.24 -11.00
C VAL A 92 -2.11 3.04 -11.48
N THR A 93 -3.43 3.16 -11.58
CA THR A 93 -4.30 2.10 -12.15
C THR A 93 -4.01 1.85 -13.61
N MET A 94 -3.91 2.90 -14.42
CA MET A 94 -3.53 2.82 -15.82
C MET A 94 -2.14 2.20 -15.98
N LEU A 95 -1.16 2.63 -15.18
CA LEU A 95 0.19 2.06 -15.17
C LEU A 95 0.16 0.56 -14.87
N THR A 96 -0.51 0.14 -13.80
CA THR A 96 -0.56 -1.28 -13.42
C THR A 96 -1.25 -2.15 -14.46
N LYS A 97 -2.23 -1.60 -15.19
CA LYS A 97 -2.91 -2.28 -16.30
C LYS A 97 -1.97 -2.45 -17.49
N VAL A 98 -1.29 -1.39 -17.93
CA VAL A 98 -0.31 -1.44 -19.02
C VAL A 98 0.79 -2.48 -18.72
N LEU A 99 1.34 -2.46 -17.49
CA LEU A 99 2.39 -3.40 -17.11
C LEU A 99 1.91 -4.85 -17.03
N TYR A 100 0.62 -5.07 -16.71
CA TYR A 100 0.03 -6.41 -16.75
C TYR A 100 -0.10 -6.93 -18.18
N GLU A 101 -0.54 -6.09 -19.11
CA GLU A 101 -0.63 -6.43 -20.54
C GLU A 101 0.76 -6.71 -21.14
N GLN A 102 1.79 -5.99 -20.67
CA GLN A 102 3.19 -6.16 -21.09
C GLN A 102 3.96 -7.22 -20.29
N ARG A 103 3.32 -8.03 -19.42
CA ARG A 103 4.02 -8.96 -18.50
C ARG A 103 4.94 -10.00 -19.17
N GLY A 104 4.74 -10.27 -20.47
CA GLY A 104 5.60 -11.18 -21.24
C GLY A 104 6.89 -10.54 -21.77
N ASN A 105 6.96 -9.21 -21.82
CA ASN A 105 8.08 -8.44 -22.36
C ASN A 105 8.58 -7.44 -21.31
N LEU A 106 9.42 -7.91 -20.40
CA LEU A 106 9.96 -7.08 -19.32
C LEU A 106 11.03 -6.13 -19.88
N GLU A 107 10.80 -4.83 -19.73
CA GLU A 107 11.77 -3.80 -20.06
C GLU A 107 12.52 -3.38 -18.79
N LEU A 108 13.84 -3.59 -18.79
CA LEU A 108 14.71 -3.34 -17.63
C LEU A 108 15.55 -2.07 -17.76
N ASN A 109 15.46 -1.38 -18.89
CA ASN A 109 16.07 -0.08 -19.10
C ASN A 109 15.06 1.04 -18.73
N PRO A 110 15.38 1.93 -17.78
CA PRO A 110 14.46 2.99 -17.36
C PRO A 110 14.00 3.94 -18.47
N THR A 111 14.85 4.19 -19.47
CA THR A 111 14.53 5.09 -20.59
C THR A 111 13.53 4.41 -21.54
N TYR A 112 13.78 3.15 -21.91
CA TYR A 112 12.85 2.40 -22.75
C TYR A 112 11.57 2.04 -22.00
N PHE A 113 11.65 1.77 -20.69
CA PHE A 113 10.49 1.56 -19.84
C PHE A 113 9.55 2.77 -19.87
N LYS A 114 10.09 3.98 -19.70
CA LYS A 114 9.33 5.22 -19.83
C LYS A 114 8.64 5.29 -21.20
N GLN A 115 9.40 5.10 -22.28
CA GLN A 115 8.83 5.16 -23.63
C GLN A 115 7.74 4.09 -23.85
N MET A 116 7.93 2.89 -23.32
CA MET A 116 6.98 1.79 -23.40
C MET A 116 5.66 2.16 -22.72
N ILE A 117 5.69 2.67 -21.48
CA ILE A 117 4.45 3.03 -20.76
C ILE A 117 3.74 4.22 -21.40
N GLU A 118 4.49 5.23 -21.88
CA GLU A 118 3.92 6.44 -22.51
C GLU A 118 3.35 6.14 -23.90
N LYS A 119 3.96 5.19 -24.63
CA LYS A 119 3.44 4.72 -25.92
C LYS A 119 2.18 3.86 -25.74
N ALA A 120 2.14 3.04 -24.69
CA ALA A 120 1.00 2.17 -24.42
C ALA A 120 -0.22 2.99 -23.96
N ASP A 121 0.00 4.02 -23.14
CA ASP A 121 -1.06 4.92 -22.70
C ASP A 121 -0.53 6.37 -22.61
N PRO A 122 -0.95 7.27 -23.53
CA PRO A 122 -0.53 8.67 -23.51
C PRO A 122 -0.84 9.41 -22.20
N HIS A 123 -1.81 8.95 -21.42
CA HIS A 123 -2.14 9.57 -20.13
C HIS A 123 -1.07 9.32 -19.05
N LEU A 124 -0.17 8.36 -19.27
CA LEU A 124 0.98 8.11 -18.41
C LEU A 124 2.17 9.04 -18.71
N GLN A 125 2.04 9.93 -19.70
CA GLN A 125 3.10 10.86 -20.07
C GLN A 125 3.58 11.69 -18.88
N GLY A 126 4.90 11.61 -18.61
CA GLY A 126 5.55 12.30 -17.50
C GLY A 126 5.27 11.72 -16.11
N LEU A 127 4.47 10.66 -15.97
CA LEU A 127 4.24 10.00 -14.66
C LEU A 127 5.56 9.47 -14.08
N PHE A 128 6.36 8.78 -14.90
CA PHE A 128 7.63 8.22 -14.44
C PHE A 128 8.61 9.31 -14.00
N ASP A 129 8.69 10.42 -14.72
CA ASP A 129 9.54 11.55 -14.32
C ASP A 129 9.06 12.21 -13.02
N LYS A 130 7.73 12.31 -12.82
CA LYS A 130 7.15 12.77 -11.54
C LYS A 130 7.55 11.85 -10.39
N LEU A 131 7.49 10.52 -10.58
CA LEU A 131 7.91 9.54 -9.57
C LEU A 131 9.40 9.65 -9.26
N VAL A 132 10.25 9.78 -10.29
CA VAL A 132 11.69 9.98 -10.13
C VAL A 132 11.98 11.27 -9.37
N LYS A 133 11.33 12.38 -9.73
CA LYS A 133 11.50 13.66 -9.05
C LYS A 133 11.03 13.63 -7.60
N ALA A 134 9.94 12.93 -7.31
CA ALA A 134 9.38 12.83 -5.96
C ALA A 134 10.23 11.96 -5.02
N LEU A 135 10.86 10.90 -5.55
CA LEU A 135 11.55 9.88 -4.74
C LEU A 135 13.08 10.02 -4.75
N VAL A 136 13.65 10.76 -5.70
CA VAL A 136 15.10 10.94 -5.83
C VAL A 136 15.50 12.38 -5.47
N PRO A 137 16.23 12.59 -4.37
CA PRO A 137 16.76 13.90 -4.00
C PRO A 137 17.70 14.47 -5.07
N ASP A 138 17.61 15.79 -5.31
CA ASP A 138 18.39 16.49 -6.35
C ASP A 138 19.91 16.48 -6.09
N ASN A 139 20.32 16.38 -4.82
CA ASN A 139 21.71 16.38 -4.37
C ASN A 139 22.46 15.04 -4.58
N ARG A 140 21.83 14.03 -5.20
CA ARG A 140 22.48 12.74 -5.48
C ARG A 140 23.44 12.81 -6.67
N SER A 141 24.53 12.04 -6.59
CA SER A 141 25.45 11.83 -7.71
C SER A 141 24.75 11.21 -8.94
N ALA A 142 25.29 11.46 -10.13
CA ALA A 142 24.72 10.95 -11.39
C ALA A 142 24.56 9.42 -11.41
N TYR A 143 25.57 8.68 -10.91
CA TYR A 143 25.51 7.23 -10.76
C TYR A 143 24.34 6.78 -9.87
N ASN A 144 24.16 7.44 -8.72
CA ASN A 144 23.07 7.13 -7.79
C ASN A 144 21.69 7.49 -8.36
N LYS A 145 21.61 8.51 -9.23
CA LYS A 145 20.38 8.85 -9.97
C LYS A 145 19.97 7.76 -10.96
N VAL A 146 20.91 7.18 -11.70
CA VAL A 146 20.64 6.05 -12.62
C VAL A 146 20.18 4.82 -11.84
N LYS A 147 20.86 4.48 -10.73
CA LYS A 147 20.45 3.37 -9.87
C LYS A 147 19.05 3.59 -9.29
N ALA A 148 18.76 4.80 -8.81
CA ALA A 148 17.44 5.14 -8.29
C ALA A 148 16.32 5.04 -9.33
N ARG A 149 16.58 5.42 -10.59
CA ARG A 149 15.62 5.22 -11.70
C ARG A 149 15.30 3.74 -11.92
N LYS A 150 16.30 2.86 -11.88
CA LYS A 150 16.09 1.40 -11.97
C LYS A 150 15.28 0.87 -10.78
N THR A 151 15.53 1.35 -9.57
CA THR A 151 14.74 0.99 -8.39
C THR A 151 13.29 1.42 -8.53
N ILE A 152 13.02 2.65 -8.99
CA ILE A 152 11.64 3.15 -9.18
C ILE A 152 10.91 2.34 -10.27
N MET A 153 11.59 2.01 -11.37
CA MET A 153 11.04 1.11 -12.39
C MET A 153 10.64 -0.25 -11.81
N SER A 154 11.50 -0.86 -10.98
CA SER A 154 11.16 -2.11 -10.31
C SER A 154 9.96 -1.96 -9.37
N LEU A 155 9.86 -0.87 -8.62
CA LEU A 155 8.69 -0.60 -7.78
C LEU A 155 7.39 -0.55 -8.60
N CYS A 156 7.42 0.02 -9.81
CA CYS A 156 6.25 0.03 -10.70
C CYS A 156 5.76 -1.38 -11.06
N TYR A 157 6.68 -2.28 -11.40
CA TYR A 157 6.35 -3.67 -11.71
C TYR A 157 5.89 -4.45 -10.46
N ILE A 158 6.48 -4.21 -9.29
CA ILE A 158 6.01 -4.81 -8.02
C ILE A 158 4.57 -4.35 -7.74
N MET A 159 4.27 -3.06 -7.87
CA MET A 159 2.91 -2.54 -7.71
C MET A 159 1.91 -3.19 -8.68
N ALA A 160 2.33 -3.43 -9.92
CA ALA A 160 1.51 -4.13 -10.91
C ALA A 160 1.27 -5.61 -10.54
N GLY A 161 2.28 -6.29 -10.00
CA GLY A 161 2.14 -7.66 -9.47
C GLY A 161 1.17 -7.72 -8.29
N MET A 162 1.35 -6.82 -7.31
CA MET A 162 0.54 -6.75 -6.10
C MET A 162 -0.94 -6.46 -6.37
N ARG A 163 -1.27 -5.60 -7.35
CA ARG A 163 -2.67 -5.31 -7.71
C ARG A 163 -3.38 -6.46 -8.40
N ASN A 164 -2.64 -7.37 -9.03
CA ASN A 164 -3.19 -8.50 -9.78
C ASN A 164 -3.12 -9.83 -9.01
N LYS A 165 -3.11 -9.76 -7.66
CA LYS A 165 -2.85 -10.84 -6.69
C LYS A 165 -3.73 -12.11 -6.82
N PHE A 166 -4.69 -12.16 -7.73
CA PHE A 166 -5.41 -13.41 -7.98
C PHE A 166 -4.71 -14.37 -8.96
N VAL A 167 -3.65 -13.97 -9.70
CA VAL A 167 -3.07 -14.89 -10.72
C VAL A 167 -1.54 -14.94 -10.90
N ASN A 168 -0.68 -13.96 -10.56
CA ASN A 168 0.69 -13.99 -11.13
C ASN A 168 1.84 -14.54 -10.26
N ASP A 169 2.71 -15.31 -10.94
CA ASP A 169 3.90 -16.02 -10.49
C ASP A 169 4.80 -15.24 -9.52
N PHE A 170 4.78 -15.66 -8.25
CA PHE A 170 5.70 -15.24 -7.19
C PHE A 170 7.19 -15.20 -7.64
N LYS A 171 7.59 -16.08 -8.57
CA LYS A 171 8.95 -16.11 -9.13
C LYS A 171 9.33 -14.83 -9.88
N LEU A 172 8.41 -14.20 -10.61
CA LEU A 172 8.67 -12.97 -11.34
C LEU A 172 8.85 -11.79 -10.37
N GLU A 173 8.00 -11.73 -9.34
CA GLU A 173 8.08 -10.71 -8.29
C GLU A 173 9.40 -10.81 -7.51
N VAL A 174 9.82 -12.03 -7.15
CA VAL A 174 11.12 -12.30 -6.52
C VAL A 174 12.28 -11.94 -7.45
N GLY A 175 12.24 -12.35 -8.72
CA GLY A 175 13.30 -12.08 -9.69
C GLY A 175 13.52 -10.58 -9.93
N LEU A 176 12.43 -9.83 -10.01
CA LEU A 176 12.48 -8.38 -10.15
C LEU A 176 12.98 -7.69 -8.87
N HIS A 177 12.56 -8.14 -7.68
CA HIS A 177 13.04 -7.60 -6.41
C HIS A 177 14.55 -7.82 -6.24
N LEU A 178 15.05 -9.01 -6.58
CA LEU A 178 16.47 -9.33 -6.58
C LEU A 178 17.24 -8.45 -7.57
N SER A 179 16.70 -8.25 -8.78
CA SER A 179 17.28 -7.38 -9.80
C SER A 179 17.39 -5.92 -9.33
N ALA A 180 16.36 -5.42 -8.63
CA ALA A 180 16.34 -4.07 -8.08
C ALA A 180 17.28 -3.85 -6.90
N SER A 181 17.46 -4.91 -6.10
CA SER A 181 18.36 -4.93 -4.95
C SER A 181 19.84 -5.03 -5.36
N GLY A 182 20.13 -5.23 -6.66
CA GLY A 182 21.48 -5.42 -7.17
C GLY A 182 22.04 -6.81 -6.87
N ALA A 183 21.17 -7.80 -6.66
CA ALA A 183 21.53 -9.20 -6.47
C ALA A 183 21.62 -9.94 -7.82
N ASN A 184 22.07 -9.27 -8.88
CA ASN A 184 22.47 -9.97 -10.09
C ASN A 184 23.75 -10.76 -9.78
N THR A 185 23.67 -12.07 -9.95
CA THR A 185 24.75 -13.01 -9.70
C THR A 185 26.01 -12.61 -10.49
N CYS A 186 26.96 -11.97 -9.82
CA CYS A 186 28.35 -11.93 -10.24
C CYS A 186 28.95 -13.33 -10.08
N CYS A 187 28.66 -14.26 -11.00
CA CYS A 187 29.40 -15.51 -11.18
C CYS A 187 29.21 -15.94 -12.65
N ASN A 188 30.20 -15.64 -13.49
CA ASN A 188 30.49 -16.42 -14.69
C ASN A 188 31.22 -17.69 -14.28
#